data_AF-A0A914KBR2-F1
#
_entry.id   AF-A0A914KBR2-F1
#
_cell.length_a   1.000
_cell.length_b   1.000
_cell.length_c   1.000
_cell.angle_alpha   90.00
_cell.angle_beta   90.00
_cell.angle_gamma   90.00
#
_symmetry.space_group_name_H-M   'P 1'
#
loop_
_entity.id
_entity.type
_entity.pdbx_description
1 polymer ?
#
loop_
_entity_poly.entity_id
_entity_poly.type
_entity_poly.pdbx_seq_one_letter_code
_entity_poly.pdbx_strand_id
1 'polypeptide(L)'
;MQQDTFWRESLFDKNLEDGDFDALFDQIGANDDDLRAEWVNGANFFVKANADTLKFFEAVASKLVDWHTPDMGIMIHQCHTWDKPKCKFI
;
A
#
# COMPACT_ATOMS: atom_id res chain seq x y z
N MET A 1 -16.36 -7.43 12.59
CA MET A 1 -16.51 -6.85 11.25
C MET A 1 -15.13 -6.58 10.73
N GLN A 2 -14.73 -7.28 9.68
CA GLN A 2 -13.51 -6.99 8.93
C GLN A 2 -13.66 -5.57 8.38
N GLN A 3 -12.73 -4.68 8.71
CA GLN A 3 -12.80 -3.29 8.27
C GLN A 3 -12.54 -3.27 6.77
N ASP A 4 -13.61 -3.25 5.98
CA ASP A 4 -13.51 -2.78 4.60
C ASP A 4 -13.14 -1.31 4.68
N THR A 5 -11.90 -1.02 4.32
CA THR A 5 -11.29 0.30 4.40
C THR A 5 -12.06 1.26 3.48
N PHE A 6 -12.65 2.30 4.05
CA PHE A 6 -13.43 3.27 3.27
C PHE A 6 -12.49 4.20 2.49
N TRP A 7 -12.51 4.11 1.17
CA TRP A 7 -12.05 5.21 0.31
C TRP A 7 -13.10 6.33 0.35
N ARG A 8 -12.67 7.59 0.56
CA ARG A 8 -13.59 8.75 0.60
C ARG A 8 -14.24 9.03 -0.76
N GLU A 9 -13.64 8.54 -1.84
CA GLU A 9 -14.07 8.71 -3.23
C GLU A 9 -13.85 7.40 -4.00
N SER A 10 -14.62 7.17 -5.07
CA SER A 10 -14.46 5.99 -5.93
C SER A 10 -13.06 5.95 -6.54
N LEU A 11 -12.41 4.79 -6.47
CA LEU A 11 -11.12 4.56 -7.12
C LEU A 11 -11.19 4.68 -8.65
N PHE A 12 -12.36 4.36 -9.23
CA PHE A 12 -12.59 4.45 -10.68
C PHE A 12 -12.67 5.90 -11.16
N ASP A 13 -13.05 6.84 -10.28
CA ASP A 13 -13.13 8.26 -10.63
C ASP A 13 -11.77 8.96 -10.52
N LYS A 14 -10.76 8.29 -9.96
CA LYS A 14 -9.40 8.83 -9.74
C LYS A 14 -8.43 8.59 -10.90
N ASN A 15 -8.83 7.89 -11.97
CA ASN A 15 -7.99 7.54 -13.13
C ASN A 15 -6.59 7.01 -12.73
N LEU A 16 -6.52 6.18 -11.68
CA LEU A 16 -5.25 5.69 -11.11
C LEU A 16 -4.49 4.77 -12.06
N GLU A 17 -5.19 4.15 -13.01
CA GLU A 17 -4.62 3.27 -14.03
C GLU A 17 -3.65 4.01 -14.98
N ASP A 18 -3.81 5.32 -15.15
CA ASP A 18 -2.98 6.15 -16.05
C ASP A 18 -1.73 6.74 -15.37
N GLY A 19 -1.60 6.62 -14.05
CA GLY A 19 -0.47 7.22 -13.31
C GLY A 19 0.87 6.54 -13.58
N ASP A 20 2.00 7.25 -13.47
CA ASP A 20 3.37 6.67 -13.58
C ASP A 20 3.82 5.95 -12.29
N PHE A 21 2.95 5.11 -11.74
CA PHE A 21 3.23 4.27 -10.59
C PHE A 21 2.62 2.88 -10.81
N ASP A 22 3.23 1.89 -10.18
CA ASP A 22 2.78 0.51 -10.16
C ASP A 22 2.02 0.20 -8.86
N ALA A 23 2.38 0.87 -7.76
CA ALA A 23 1.68 0.81 -6.48
C ALA A 23 1.52 2.22 -5.89
N LEU A 24 0.33 2.55 -5.42
CA LEU A 24 0.00 3.79 -4.72
C LEU A 24 -0.44 3.44 -3.31
N PHE A 25 0.27 3.99 -2.33
CA PHE A 25 -0.01 3.79 -0.92
C PHE A 25 -0.58 5.08 -0.33
N ASP A 26 -1.74 4.96 0.28
CA ASP A 26 -2.39 5.99 1.08
C ASP A 26 -1.80 5.94 2.49
N GLN A 27 -0.71 6.68 2.72
CA GLN A 27 -0.02 6.73 4.00
C GLN A 27 -0.69 7.78 4.88
N ILE A 28 -1.89 7.49 5.37
CA ILE A 28 -2.56 8.44 6.24
C ILE A 28 -2.10 8.26 7.68
N GLY A 29 -1.43 9.29 8.18
CA GLY A 29 -1.03 9.44 9.57
C GLY A 29 0.08 10.47 9.84
N ALA A 30 0.40 11.36 8.89
CA ALA A 30 1.47 12.34 9.08
C ALA A 30 1.07 13.57 9.92
N ASN A 31 -0.24 13.84 10.09
CA ASN A 31 -0.75 15.03 10.79
C ASN A 31 -1.72 14.63 11.91
N ASP A 32 -1.61 15.31 13.05
CA ASP A 32 -2.34 15.05 14.30
C ASP A 32 -3.88 15.18 14.20
N ASP A 33 -4.40 15.74 13.10
CA ASP A 33 -5.83 15.98 12.88
C ASP A 33 -6.54 14.87 12.08
N ASP A 34 -5.83 13.83 11.65
CA ASP A 34 -6.42 12.76 10.84
C ASP A 34 -6.99 11.62 11.70
N LEU A 35 -8.29 11.33 11.53
CA LEU A 35 -9.00 10.21 12.18
C LEU A 35 -8.34 8.84 11.94
N ARG A 36 -7.45 8.71 10.95
CA ARG A 36 -6.70 7.50 10.63
C ARG A 36 -5.32 7.44 11.30
N ALA A 37 -4.83 8.52 11.91
CA ALA A 37 -3.58 8.52 12.68
C ALA A 37 -3.62 7.56 13.89
N GLU A 38 -4.81 7.23 14.39
CA GLU A 38 -5.01 6.24 15.45
C GLU A 38 -5.03 4.79 14.95
N TRP A 39 -4.99 4.55 13.63
CA TRP A 39 -5.12 3.21 13.06
C TRP A 39 -3.76 2.55 12.94
N VAL A 40 -3.52 1.55 13.80
CA VAL A 40 -2.26 0.79 13.89
C VAL A 40 -1.85 0.10 12.56
N ASN A 41 -2.80 -0.11 11.64
CA ASN A 41 -2.52 -0.68 10.31
C ASN A 41 -3.48 -0.17 9.21
N GLY A 42 -3.93 1.07 9.33
CA GLY A 42 -4.95 1.66 8.45
C GLY A 42 -4.38 2.23 7.16
N ALA A 43 -3.96 1.39 6.21
CA ALA A 43 -3.50 1.86 4.91
C ALA A 43 -4.40 1.34 3.79
N ASN A 44 -4.68 2.21 2.83
CA ASN A 44 -5.20 1.77 1.55
C ASN A 44 -4.07 1.70 0.54
N PHE A 45 -4.18 0.80 -0.41
CA PHE A 45 -3.29 0.81 -1.56
C PHE A 45 -4.04 0.45 -2.83
N PHE A 46 -3.59 1.06 -3.91
CA PHE A 46 -3.94 0.67 -5.26
C PHE A 46 -2.71 0.04 -5.91
N VAL A 47 -2.87 -1.10 -6.56
CA VAL A 47 -1.77 -1.84 -7.18
C VAL A 47 -2.20 -2.20 -8.59
N LYS A 48 -1.37 -1.85 -9.58
CA LYS A 48 -1.55 -2.29 -10.95
C LYS A 48 -1.11 -3.75 -11.07
N ALA A 49 -1.94 -4.56 -11.71
CA ALA A 49 -1.57 -5.95 -11.98
C ALA A 49 -0.49 -5.99 -13.08
N ASN A 50 0.74 -6.35 -12.71
CA ASN A 50 1.84 -6.59 -13.63
C ASN A 50 2.86 -7.58 -13.04
N ALA A 51 3.91 -7.91 -13.80
CA ALA A 51 4.92 -8.88 -13.37
C ALA A 51 5.74 -8.41 -12.17
N ASP A 52 6.01 -7.11 -12.07
CA ASP A 52 6.78 -6.52 -10.97
C ASP A 52 5.98 -6.55 -9.67
N THR A 53 4.68 -6.22 -9.73
CA THR A 53 3.79 -6.25 -8.56
C THR A 53 3.51 -7.67 -8.11
N LEU A 54 3.40 -8.65 -9.02
CA LEU A 54 3.32 -10.07 -8.62
C LEU A 54 4.54 -10.49 -7.80
N LYS A 55 5.75 -10.25 -8.32
CA LYS A 55 7.01 -10.58 -7.62
C LYS A 55 7.12 -9.86 -6.27
N PHE A 56 6.65 -8.63 -6.21
CA PHE A 56 6.61 -7.85 -4.97
C PHE A 56 5.75 -8.54 -3.90
N PHE A 57 4.54 -8.98 -4.24
CA PHE A 57 3.63 -9.64 -3.29
C PHE A 57 4.07 -11.06 -2.93
N GLU A 58 4.72 -11.79 -3.83
CA GLU A 58 5.35 -13.07 -3.50
C GLU A 58 6.44 -12.91 -2.42
N ALA A 59 7.24 -11.84 -2.50
CA ALA A 59 8.24 -11.53 -1.49
C ALA A 59 7.62 -11.05 -0.16
N VAL A 60 6.51 -10.31 -0.20
CA VAL A 60 5.74 -9.97 1.02
C VAL A 60 5.28 -11.26 1.70
N ALA A 61 4.64 -12.16 0.94
CA ALA A 61 4.16 -13.44 1.46
C ALA A 61 5.28 -14.27 2.07
N SER A 62 6.44 -14.36 1.40
CA SER A 62 7.60 -15.08 1.93
C SER A 62 8.11 -14.49 3.25
N LYS A 63 8.12 -13.16 3.40
CA LYS A 63 8.59 -12.51 4.64
C LYS A 63 7.59 -12.66 5.79
N LEU A 64 6.30 -12.62 5.50
CA LEU A 64 5.24 -12.82 6.50
C LEU A 64 5.27 -14.21 7.15
N VAL A 65 5.90 -15.20 6.52
CA VAL A 65 6.10 -16.53 7.12
C VAL A 65 7.05 -16.46 8.33
N ASP A 66 8.08 -15.62 8.27
CA ASP A 66 9.17 -15.60 9.25
C ASP A 66 9.16 -14.34 10.14
N TRP A 67 8.53 -13.25 9.70
CA TRP A 67 8.61 -11.93 10.35
C TRP A 67 7.29 -11.56 11.01
N HIS A 68 7.35 -11.20 12.30
CA HIS A 68 6.20 -10.71 13.06
C HIS A 68 6.04 -9.19 12.89
N THR A 69 5.76 -8.77 11.65
CA THR A 69 5.57 -7.36 11.28
C THR A 69 4.28 -7.22 10.46
N PRO A 70 3.60 -6.06 10.50
CA PRO A 70 2.50 -5.78 9.58
C PRO A 70 2.95 -5.89 8.12
N ASP A 71 2.05 -6.38 7.27
CA ASP A 71 2.18 -6.42 5.81
C ASP A 71 2.60 -5.06 5.24
N MET A 72 1.96 -3.99 5.70
CA MET A 72 2.27 -2.61 5.30
C MET A 72 3.72 -2.22 5.60
N GLY A 73 4.27 -2.66 6.74
CA GLY A 73 5.67 -2.40 7.07
C GLY A 73 6.62 -3.08 6.08
N ILE A 74 6.31 -4.31 5.68
CA ILE A 74 7.09 -5.04 4.65
C ILE A 74 6.96 -4.35 3.30
N MET A 75 5.74 -3.96 2.91
CA MET A 75 5.47 -3.34 1.62
C MET A 75 6.19 -1.99 1.50
N ILE A 76 6.10 -1.12 2.49
CA ILE A 76 6.80 0.19 2.51
C ILE A 76 8.31 -0.03 2.46
N HIS A 77 8.84 -0.95 3.27
CA HIS A 77 10.26 -1.28 3.23
C HIS A 77 10.70 -1.74 1.83
N GLN A 78 9.94 -2.65 1.19
CA GLN A 78 10.24 -3.11 -0.16
C GLN A 78 10.19 -1.96 -1.18
N CYS A 79 9.20 -1.08 -1.10
CA CYS A 79 9.11 0.11 -1.95
C CYS A 79 10.30 1.06 -1.82
N HIS A 80 10.91 1.16 -0.64
CA HIS A 80 12.11 1.97 -0.45
C HIS A 80 13.42 1.26 -0.82
N THR A 81 13.41 -0.06 -0.93
CA THR A 81 14.64 -0.86 -1.17
C THR A 81 14.73 -1.45 -2.57
N TRP A 82 13.62 -1.52 -3.30
CA TRP A 82 13.56 -2.09 -4.64
C TRP A 82 13.30 -0.99 -5.67
N ASP A 83 13.92 -1.09 -6.85
CA ASP A 83 13.67 -0.16 -7.96
C ASP A 83 12.27 -0.36 -8.60
N LYS A 84 11.69 -1.55 -8.41
CA LYS A 84 10.39 -1.98 -8.94
C LYS A 84 9.61 -2.80 -7.92
N PRO A 85 8.28 -2.69 -7.85
CA PRO A 85 7.39 -1.80 -8.60
C PRO A 85 7.61 -0.31 -8.26
N LYS A 86 7.28 0.61 -9.17
CA LYS A 86 7.31 2.06 -8.89
C LYS A 86 6.26 2.38 -7.83
N CYS A 87 6.69 2.63 -6.60
CA CYS A 87 5.79 2.99 -5.52
C CYS A 87 5.61 4.51 -5.42
N LYS A 88 4.37 4.94 -5.18
CA LYS A 88 4.00 6.32 -4.84
C LYS A 88 3.27 6.35 -3.52
N PHE A 89 3.44 7.44 -2.77
CA PHE A 89 2.80 7.68 -1.49
C PHE A 89 1.97 8.96 -1.59
N ILE A 90 0.76 8.95 -1.05
CA ILE A 90 -0.14 10.11 -0.91
C ILE A 90 -0.58 10.25 0.54
#